data_AF-A0A377U1Z0-F1
#
_entry.id   AF-A0A377U1Z0-F1
#
_cell.length_a   1.000
_cell.length_b   1.000
_cell.length_c   1.000
_cell.angle_alpha   90.00
_cell.angle_beta   90.00
_cell.angle_gamma   90.00
#
_symmetry.space_group_name_H-M   'P 1'
#
loop_
_entity.id
_entity.type
_entity.pdbx_description
1 polymer ?
#
loop_
_entity_poly.entity_id
_entity_poly.type
_entity_poly.pdbx_seq_one_letter_code
_entity_poly.pdbx_strand_id
1 'polypeptide(L)'
;MKRIAIVGAVGAGKTTLFNALQGNYSLARKTQALEFNDRGDIDTPGEYFSHPRWYHALITTLQDVDTLIYVHAANDTESRLPPGLLDIGSRKHLIVAISKTDLPDANVARCGSCWTGWGFRRRFSPSTVAIRKALRRWKIT
;
A
#
# COMPACT_ATOMS: atom_id res chain seq x y z
N MET A 1 -15.36 12.64 1.65
CA MET A 1 -14.31 12.51 0.62
C MET A 1 -13.65 11.16 0.82
N LYS A 2 -13.33 10.39 -0.23
CA LYS A 2 -12.73 9.07 -0.07
C LYS A 2 -11.20 9.20 -0.05
N ARG A 3 -10.57 9.01 1.11
CA ARG A 3 -9.11 9.12 1.27
C ARG A 3 -8.41 7.78 1.06
N ILE A 4 -7.23 7.81 0.46
CA ILE A 4 -6.36 6.65 0.28
C ILE A 4 -5.17 6.76 1.24
N ALA A 5 -4.73 5.64 1.83
CA ALA A 5 -3.41 5.54 2.45
C ALA A 5 -2.62 4.39 1.85
N ILE A 6 -1.32 4.61 1.66
CA ILE A 6 -0.40 3.62 1.13
C ILE A 6 0.54 3.16 2.25
N VAL A 7 0.56 1.86 2.52
CA VAL A 7 1.33 1.24 3.61
C VAL A 7 2.17 0.07 3.12
N GLY A 8 3.14 -0.35 3.93
CA GLY A 8 4.04 -1.46 3.65
C GLY A 8 5.50 -1.18 4.00
N ALA A 9 6.33 -2.22 3.91
CA ALA A 9 7.72 -2.19 4.37
C ALA A 9 8.58 -1.10 3.70
N VAL A 10 9.70 -0.77 4.33
CA VAL A 10 10.72 0.12 3.73
C VAL A 10 11.15 -0.45 2.37
N GLY A 11 11.22 0.41 1.36
CA GLY A 11 11.63 0.00 0.01
C GLY A 11 10.57 -0.76 -0.79
N ALA A 12 9.35 -0.95 -0.29
CA ALA A 12 8.28 -1.65 -1.03
C ALA A 12 7.75 -0.89 -2.26
N GLY A 13 8.14 0.37 -2.50
CA GLY A 13 7.68 1.16 -3.64
C GLY A 13 6.40 1.99 -3.40
N LYS A 14 6.09 2.30 -2.14
CA LYS A 14 4.92 3.10 -1.73
C LYS A 14 4.90 4.48 -2.38
N THR A 15 5.95 5.26 -2.18
CA THR A 15 6.11 6.62 -2.70
C THR A 15 6.11 6.65 -4.23
N THR A 16 6.75 5.66 -4.87
CA THR A 16 6.68 5.49 -6.33
C THR A 16 5.24 5.30 -6.80
N LEU A 17 4.47 4.44 -6.13
CA LEU A 17 3.05 4.24 -6.43
C LEU A 17 2.23 5.50 -6.14
N PHE A 18 2.47 6.17 -5.01
CA PHE A 18 1.80 7.40 -4.60
C PHE A 18 1.94 8.50 -5.64
N ASN A 19 3.15 8.73 -6.13
CA ASN A 19 3.44 9.70 -7.18
C ASN A 19 2.79 9.27 -8.50
N ALA A 20 2.93 8.00 -8.88
CA ALA A 20 2.37 7.48 -10.12
C ALA A 20 0.84 7.57 -10.18
N LEU A 21 0.15 7.40 -9.03
CA LEU A 21 -1.30 7.61 -8.93
C LEU A 21 -1.71 9.05 -9.22
N GLN A 22 -0.83 10.02 -8.94
CA GLN A 22 -1.00 11.44 -9.26
C GLN A 22 -0.53 11.81 -10.67
N GLY A 23 0.10 10.88 -11.39
CA GLY A 23 0.66 11.13 -12.72
C GLY A 23 2.08 11.70 -12.68
N ASN A 24 2.71 11.72 -11.50
CA ASN A 24 4.10 12.07 -11.33
C ASN A 24 4.95 10.78 -11.36
N TYR A 25 5.92 10.72 -12.28
CA TYR A 25 6.83 9.58 -12.43
C TYR A 25 8.28 9.93 -12.08
N SER A 26 8.51 11.04 -11.38
CA SER A 26 9.82 11.41 -10.86
C SER A 26 10.37 10.35 -9.89
N LEU A 27 11.69 10.25 -9.80
CA LEU A 27 12.35 9.36 -8.85
C LEU A 27 11.84 9.61 -7.43
N ALA A 28 11.34 8.55 -6.78
CA ALA A 28 10.83 8.65 -5.43
C ALA A 28 11.98 8.91 -4.45
N ARG A 29 11.80 9.86 -3.54
CA ARG A 29 12.73 10.14 -2.45
C ARG A 29 12.29 9.38 -1.20
N LYS A 30 13.23 9.14 -0.28
CA LYS A 30 12.92 8.44 0.96
C LYS A 30 11.97 9.29 1.82
N THR A 31 10.73 8.82 1.98
CA THR A 31 9.74 9.42 2.88
C THR A 31 10.22 9.31 4.32
N GLN A 32 10.34 10.44 5.03
CA GLN A 32 10.76 10.50 6.45
C GLN A 32 9.62 10.86 7.41
N ALA A 33 8.52 11.41 6.88
CA ALA A 33 7.32 11.79 7.61
C ALA A 33 6.08 11.43 6.78
N LEU A 34 4.88 11.49 7.39
CA LEU A 34 3.64 11.36 6.62
C LEU A 34 3.57 12.47 5.57
N GLU A 35 3.29 12.10 4.32
CA GLU A 35 3.10 13.04 3.23
C GLU A 35 1.66 13.00 2.75
N PHE A 36 1.11 14.16 2.44
CA PHE A 36 -0.27 14.33 2.00
C PHE A 36 -0.30 15.01 0.64
N ASN A 37 -1.17 14.55 -0.26
CA ASN A 37 -1.48 15.29 -1.48
C ASN A 37 -2.68 16.24 -1.27
N ASP A 38 -3.03 17.02 -2.30
CA ASP A 38 -4.15 17.96 -2.28
C ASP A 38 -5.52 17.31 -1.99
N ARG A 39 -5.65 16.00 -2.24
CA ARG A 39 -6.87 15.22 -1.97
C ARG A 39 -6.91 14.66 -0.54
N GLY A 40 -5.83 14.81 0.22
CA GLY A 40 -5.65 14.22 1.54
C GLY A 40 -5.31 12.73 1.51
N ASP A 41 -4.83 12.20 0.38
CA ASP A 41 -4.26 10.85 0.33
C ASP A 41 -2.89 10.85 1.03
N ILE A 42 -2.53 9.71 1.62
CA ILE A 42 -1.41 9.60 2.55
C ILE A 42 -0.35 8.64 2.02
N ASP A 43 0.89 9.12 1.88
CA ASP A 43 2.09 8.27 1.80
C ASP A 43 2.69 8.12 3.21
N THR A 44 3.02 6.89 3.58
CA THR A 44 3.54 6.58 4.92
C THR A 44 5.02 6.17 4.86
N PRO A 45 5.86 6.60 5.84
CA PRO A 45 7.20 6.06 5.97
C PRO A 45 7.14 4.54 6.18
N GLY A 46 8.04 3.78 5.53
CA GLY A 46 8.06 2.31 5.68
C GLY A 46 8.40 1.87 7.10
N GLU A 47 9.07 2.73 7.86
CA GLU A 47 9.43 2.54 9.26
C GLU A 47 8.19 2.37 10.15
N TYR A 48 7.05 2.99 9.79
CA TYR A 48 5.79 2.89 10.53
C TYR A 48 5.20 1.48 10.44
N PHE A 49 5.41 0.82 9.30
CA PHE A 49 5.01 -0.56 9.07
C PHE A 49 6.04 -1.57 9.58
N SER A 50 7.33 -1.20 9.60
CA SER A 50 8.42 -2.15 9.88
C SER A 50 8.79 -2.24 11.37
N HIS A 51 8.34 -1.31 12.20
CA HIS A 51 8.71 -1.27 13.62
C HIS A 51 7.47 -1.20 14.52
N PRO A 52 7.28 -2.17 15.45
CA PRO A 52 6.13 -2.20 16.34
C PRO A 52 5.88 -0.93 17.16
N ARG A 53 6.95 -0.21 17.52
CA ARG A 53 6.87 1.06 18.26
C ARG A 53 6.05 2.15 17.54
N TRP A 54 5.95 2.07 16.21
CA TRP A 54 5.24 3.05 15.38
C TRP A 54 3.85 2.59 14.94
N TYR A 55 3.41 1.39 15.37
CA TYR A 55 2.10 0.87 14.98
C TYR A 55 0.96 1.77 15.44
N HIS A 56 1.00 2.32 16.66
CA HIS A 56 -0.03 3.25 17.12
C HIS A 56 -0.19 4.45 16.19
N ALA A 57 0.92 5.05 15.76
CA ALA A 57 0.89 6.18 14.82
C ALA A 57 0.28 5.76 13.46
N LEU A 58 0.63 4.58 12.97
CA LEU A 58 0.03 4.01 11.75
C LEU A 58 -1.48 3.80 11.92
N ILE A 59 -1.90 3.12 12.98
CA ILE A 59 -3.31 2.81 13.27
C ILE A 59 -4.15 4.09 13.35
N THR A 60 -3.69 5.09 14.09
CA THR A 60 -4.38 6.39 14.20
C THR A 60 -4.50 7.08 12.86
N THR A 61 -3.43 7.11 12.06
CA THR A 61 -3.44 7.68 10.70
C THR A 61 -4.47 7.01 9.80
N LEU A 62 -4.64 5.68 9.96
CA LEU A 62 -5.53 4.89 9.12
C LEU A 62 -7.00 4.98 9.50
N GLN A 63 -7.38 5.49 10.69
CA GLN A 63 -8.78 5.54 11.15
C GLN A 63 -9.70 6.25 10.14
N ASP A 64 -9.15 7.28 9.53
CA ASP A 64 -9.85 8.29 8.75
C ASP A 64 -9.84 8.03 7.22
N VAL A 65 -9.21 6.92 6.82
CA VAL A 65 -8.97 6.52 5.44
C VAL A 65 -10.05 5.57 4.95
N ASP A 66 -10.53 5.72 3.72
CA ASP A 66 -11.54 4.83 3.13
C ASP A 66 -10.92 3.64 2.42
N THR A 67 -9.71 3.82 1.85
CA THR A 67 -9.00 2.80 1.07
C THR A 67 -7.57 2.64 1.57
N LEU A 68 -7.22 1.43 1.98
CA LEU A 68 -5.86 1.06 2.34
C LEU A 68 -5.22 0.29 1.19
N ILE A 69 -4.12 0.80 0.65
CA ILE A 69 -3.29 0.12 -0.33
C ILE A 69 -2.05 -0.42 0.38
N TYR A 70 -1.99 -1.72 0.61
CA TYR A 70 -0.79 -2.38 1.08
C TYR A 70 0.10 -2.73 -0.12
N VAL A 71 1.31 -2.16 -0.14
CA VAL A 71 2.32 -2.40 -1.16
C VAL A 71 3.34 -3.39 -0.65
N HIS A 72 3.61 -4.42 -1.43
CA HIS A 72 4.63 -5.42 -1.13
C HIS A 72 5.46 -5.73 -2.36
N ALA A 73 6.76 -5.81 -2.17
CA ALA A 73 7.69 -6.11 -3.24
C ALA A 73 7.65 -7.59 -3.58
N ALA A 74 7.64 -7.93 -4.87
CA ALA A 74 7.62 -9.31 -5.34
C ALA A 74 8.87 -10.11 -4.96
N ASN A 75 9.98 -9.43 -4.67
CA ASN A 75 11.22 -10.05 -4.21
C ASN A 75 11.37 -10.06 -2.68
N ASP A 76 10.36 -9.61 -1.93
CA ASP A 76 10.32 -9.74 -0.48
C ASP A 76 9.57 -11.01 -0.10
N THR A 77 10.28 -11.99 0.46
CA THR A 77 9.68 -13.28 0.84
C THR A 77 9.03 -13.24 2.22
N GLU A 78 9.17 -12.15 2.98
CA GLU A 78 8.59 -12.00 4.31
C GLU A 78 7.34 -11.12 4.28
N SER A 79 6.19 -11.72 4.55
CA SER A 79 4.97 -10.94 4.80
C SER A 79 4.96 -10.45 6.24
N ARG A 80 5.32 -9.18 6.45
CA ARG A 80 5.38 -8.53 7.77
C ARG A 80 4.13 -7.71 8.10
N LEU A 81 2.96 -8.13 7.64
CA LEU A 81 1.71 -7.45 7.98
C LEU A 81 1.52 -7.43 9.50
N PRO A 82 1.45 -6.24 10.13
CA PRO A 82 1.15 -6.14 11.54
C PRO A 82 -0.19 -6.82 11.84
N PRO A 83 -0.27 -7.69 12.86
CA PRO A 83 -1.52 -8.30 13.28
C PRO A 83 -2.59 -7.23 13.54
N GLY A 84 -3.81 -7.46 13.05
CA GLY A 84 -4.91 -6.53 13.22
C GLY A 84 -4.89 -5.30 12.30
N LEU A 85 -3.83 -5.03 11.53
CA LEU A 85 -3.77 -3.83 10.67
C LEU A 85 -4.93 -3.76 9.66
N LEU A 86 -5.32 -4.92 9.13
CA LEU A 86 -6.41 -5.04 8.16
C LEU A 86 -7.78 -5.07 8.83
N ASP A 87 -7.83 -5.32 10.15
CA ASP A 87 -9.05 -5.32 10.94
C ASP A 87 -9.43 -3.90 11.39
N ILE A 88 -8.54 -2.92 11.20
CA ILE A 88 -8.77 -1.50 11.47
C ILE A 88 -9.75 -0.97 10.41
N GLY A 89 -11.03 -1.19 10.65
CA GLY A 89 -12.12 -0.73 9.81
C GLY A 89 -12.63 -1.79 8.83
N SER A 90 -13.58 -2.59 9.31
CA SER A 90 -14.35 -3.57 8.53
C SER A 90 -15.04 -3.01 7.27
N ARG A 91 -15.13 -1.68 7.15
CA ARG A 91 -15.71 -0.95 6.01
C ARG A 91 -14.70 -0.41 5.00
N LYS A 92 -13.39 -0.53 5.25
CA LYS A 92 -12.36 0.02 4.35
C LYS A 92 -12.18 -0.86 3.11
N HIS A 93 -11.86 -0.24 1.98
CA HIS A 93 -11.42 -0.95 0.78
C HIS A 93 -9.95 -1.36 0.94
N LEU A 94 -9.70 -2.66 1.06
CA LEU A 94 -8.34 -3.19 1.17
C LEU A 94 -7.83 -3.64 -0.20
N ILE A 95 -6.72 -3.04 -0.64
CA ILE A 95 -6.05 -3.32 -1.91
C ILE A 95 -4.64 -3.84 -1.64
N VAL A 96 -4.25 -4.89 -2.35
CA VAL A 96 -2.86 -5.32 -2.44
C VAL A 96 -2.25 -4.88 -3.76
N ALA A 97 -1.11 -4.20 -3.69
CA ALA A 97 -0.27 -3.89 -4.84
C ALA A 97 1.06 -4.65 -4.72
N ILE A 98 1.32 -5.58 -5.65
CA ILE A 98 2.58 -6.32 -5.69
C ILE A 98 3.56 -5.54 -6.56
N SER A 99 4.53 -4.84 -6.00
CA SER A 99 5.52 -4.04 -6.75
C SER A 99 6.74 -4.87 -7.19
N LYS A 100 7.64 -4.26 -7.98
CA LYS A 100 8.94 -4.85 -8.37
C LYS A 100 8.83 -6.21 -9.06
N THR A 101 7.75 -6.45 -9.79
CA THR A 101 7.55 -7.69 -10.55
C THR A 101 8.47 -7.82 -11.75
N ASP A 102 9.12 -6.73 -12.14
CA ASP A 102 10.11 -6.61 -13.19
C ASP A 102 11.52 -7.04 -12.76
N LEU A 103 11.77 -7.22 -11.46
CA LEU A 103 13.09 -7.65 -10.98
C LEU A 103 13.34 -9.14 -11.27
N PRO A 104 14.60 -9.54 -11.52
CA PRO A 104 14.95 -10.93 -11.85
C PRO A 104 14.72 -11.91 -10.68
N ASP A 105 14.73 -11.41 -9.45
CA ASP A 105 14.47 -12.16 -8.22
C ASP A 105 13.00 -12.09 -7.76
N ALA A 106 12.10 -11.50 -8.58
CA ALA A 106 10.68 -11.40 -8.26
C ALA A 106 10.00 -12.77 -8.21
N ASN A 107 9.28 -13.04 -7.12
CA ASN A 107 8.50 -14.25 -6.91
C ASN A 107 7.03 -13.95 -6.58
N VAL A 108 6.28 -13.53 -7.61
CA VAL A 108 4.87 -13.17 -7.49
C VAL A 108 4.01 -14.34 -6.98
N ALA A 109 4.34 -15.58 -7.36
CA ALA A 109 3.59 -16.76 -6.95
C ALA A 109 3.67 -16.98 -5.43
N ARG A 110 4.89 -16.87 -4.87
CA ARG A 110 5.12 -16.99 -3.43
C ARG A 110 4.55 -15.81 -2.65
N CYS A 111 4.68 -14.59 -3.17
CA CYS A 111 3.96 -13.45 -2.60
C CYS A 111 2.45 -13.68 -2.67
N GLY A 112 1.90 -14.33 -3.70
CA GLY A 112 0.46 -14.59 -3.79
C GLY A 112 -0.09 -15.51 -2.69
N SER A 113 0.69 -16.48 -2.20
CA SER A 113 0.22 -17.49 -1.24
C SER A 113 0.03 -16.93 0.17
N CYS A 114 0.94 -16.06 0.64
CA CYS A 114 0.94 -15.52 2.01
C CYS A 114 -0.30 -14.69 2.38
N TRP A 115 -1.15 -14.32 1.41
CA TRP A 115 -2.15 -13.25 1.53
C TRP A 115 -3.59 -13.77 1.44
N THR A 116 -3.73 -15.03 1.02
CA THR A 116 -5.03 -15.70 0.84
C THR A 116 -5.84 -15.75 2.15
N GLY A 117 -5.17 -15.68 3.30
CA GLY A 117 -5.81 -15.67 4.62
C GLY A 117 -6.11 -14.29 5.23
N TRP A 118 -5.70 -13.18 4.59
CA TRP A 118 -5.68 -11.85 5.24
C TRP A 118 -6.89 -10.97 4.89
N GLY A 119 -7.95 -11.54 4.31
CA GLY A 119 -9.19 -10.79 4.02
C GLY A 119 -9.09 -9.75 2.89
N PHE A 120 -7.95 -9.67 2.18
CA PHE A 120 -7.83 -8.82 1.00
C PHE A 120 -8.82 -9.23 -0.07
N ARG A 121 -9.69 -8.28 -0.45
CA ARG A 121 -10.75 -8.58 -1.41
C ARG A 121 -10.22 -8.84 -2.81
N ARG A 122 -9.09 -8.24 -3.24
CA ARG A 122 -8.54 -8.37 -4.61
C ARG A 122 -7.03 -8.12 -4.69
N ARG A 123 -6.39 -8.78 -5.67
CA ARG A 123 -4.95 -8.70 -6.00
C ARG A 123 -4.72 -7.91 -7.29
N PHE A 124 -3.71 -7.07 -7.33
CA PHE A 124 -3.24 -6.42 -8.56
C PHE A 124 -1.75 -6.67 -8.78
N SER A 125 -1.40 -7.08 -10.00
CA SER A 125 -0.05 -6.97 -10.55
C SER A 125 0.22 -5.49 -10.89
N PRO A 126 1.46 -4.95 -10.74
CA PRO A 126 1.72 -3.52 -10.54
C PRO A 126 1.75 -2.73 -11.83
N SER A 127 0.72 -2.85 -12.65
CA SER A 127 0.43 -1.70 -13.50
C SER A 127 -0.32 -0.69 -12.62
N THR A 128 0.27 0.50 -12.44
CA THR A 128 -0.47 1.68 -11.93
C THR A 128 -1.80 1.85 -12.67
N VAL A 129 -1.84 1.42 -13.94
CA VAL A 129 -3.05 1.31 -14.77
C VAL A 129 -4.12 0.41 -14.14
N ALA A 130 -3.78 -0.79 -13.67
CA ALA A 130 -4.74 -1.69 -13.02
C ALA A 130 -5.28 -1.10 -11.71
N ILE A 131 -4.41 -0.50 -10.90
CA ILE A 131 -4.82 0.16 -9.65
C ILE A 131 -5.71 1.38 -9.96
N ARG A 132 -5.33 2.24 -10.90
CA ARG A 132 -6.16 3.37 -11.35
C ARG A 132 -7.51 2.93 -11.91
N LYS A 133 -7.55 1.86 -12.72
CA LYS A 133 -8.79 1.27 -13.22
C LYS A 133 -9.67 0.77 -12.07
N ALA A 134 -9.08 0.14 -11.04
CA ALA A 134 -9.80 -0.31 -9.86
C ALA A 134 -10.38 0.86 -9.06
N LEU A 135 -9.56 1.88 -8.77
CA LEU A 135 -9.98 3.09 -8.05
C LEU A 135 -11.12 3.83 -8.78
N ARG A 136 -11.02 3.97 -10.11
CA ARG A 136 -12.10 4.53 -10.95
C ARG A 136 -13.37 3.68 -10.92
N ARG A 137 -13.24 2.35 -11.09
CA ARG A 137 -14.37 1.42 -11.04
C ARG A 137 -15.14 1.51 -9.71
N TRP A 138 -14.45 1.81 -8.62
CA TRP A 138 -15.04 1.93 -7.28
C TRP A 138 -15.43 3.36 -6.88
N LYS A 139 -15.33 4.31 -7.82
CA LYS A 139 -15.61 5.73 -7.58
C LYS A 139 -14.86 6.23 -6.32
N ILE A 140 -13.59 5.84 -6.19
CA ILE A 140 -12.66 6.33 -5.14
C ILE A 140 -11.88 7.54 -5.65
N THR A 141 -11.54 7.54 -6.94
CA THR A 141 -10.82 8.61 -7.65
C THR A 141 -11.56 9.12 -8.86
#